data_AF-A0A6C7CE55-F1
#
_entry.id   AF-A0A6C7CE55-F1
#
_cell.length_a   1.000
_cell.length_b   1.000
_cell.length_c   1.000
_cell.angle_alpha   90.00
_cell.angle_beta   90.00
_cell.angle_gamma   90.00
#
_symmetry.space_group_name_H-M   'P 1'
#
loop_
_entity.id
_entity.type
_entity.pdbx_description
1 polymer ?
#
loop_
_entity_poly.entity_id
_entity_poly.type
_entity_poly.pdbx_seq_one_letter_code
_entity_poly.pdbx_strand_id
1 'polypeptide(L)'
;MEKFIKTPFASMGDRNDIPDAIQSTGDVSMTTGYGYDYERDQTSDENAKNIERQKMNWLFYIITQALNEYQSLGAPDFITPELNNGTEYSYKKSAIVRYNDLLYISLVNDNTSLPIDDTKWSQLVLQNSNIFDGYLKINNLLSEINEKGVSAQKTARKNIGIDGDIAYRDRQNTFTEINTFKNEVAAEDALHIGRQGYKQGGLHFWGSSTWVNPYVNSSDPMTVGLEIKQELERGKSKWRIQCTDARSLALVIGGVETYPTLSVNNVKPDANGNVKVSTGTTYSNSASKSANGWFRDSSTGVIRQWGIGALNTTISFPMAFPTACTSIQVAMLNVDPDDAMSIHDVTATSFRPYNYWGKSEMQVIWGADGY
;
A
#
# COMPACT_ATOMS: atom_id res chain seq x y z
N MET A 1 -44.01 4.57 -0.90
CA MET A 1 -44.23 4.33 -2.35
C MET A 1 -45.58 3.67 -2.49
N GLU A 2 -46.54 4.29 -3.19
CA GLU A 2 -47.93 3.78 -3.27
C GLU A 2 -48.09 2.64 -4.28
N LYS A 3 -47.30 2.63 -5.37
CA LYS A 3 -47.33 1.57 -6.39
C LYS A 3 -46.00 1.48 -7.17
N PHE A 4 -45.51 0.27 -7.37
CA PHE A 4 -44.40 -0.03 -8.27
C PHE A 4 -44.88 -0.02 -9.73
N ILE A 5 -44.19 0.70 -10.61
CA ILE A 5 -44.48 0.73 -12.04
C ILE A 5 -43.76 -0.46 -12.67
N LYS A 6 -44.43 -1.60 -12.77
CA LYS A 6 -43.85 -2.80 -13.42
C LYS A 6 -43.81 -2.69 -14.95
N THR A 7 -44.83 -2.07 -15.54
CA THR A 7 -44.98 -1.94 -16.99
C THR A 7 -45.12 -0.46 -17.32
N PRO A 8 -44.14 0.13 -18.04
CA PRO A 8 -44.25 1.47 -18.58
C PRO A 8 -45.48 1.63 -19.47
N PHE A 9 -46.10 2.81 -19.41
CA PHE A 9 -47.29 3.14 -20.19
C PHE A 9 -46.98 3.08 -21.69
N ALA A 10 -47.89 2.54 -22.50
CA ALA A 10 -47.70 2.40 -23.95
C ALA A 10 -46.37 1.72 -24.37
N SER A 11 -45.82 0.82 -23.54
CA SER A 11 -44.57 0.08 -23.84
C SER A 11 -44.62 -0.71 -25.16
N MET A 12 -45.80 -1.21 -25.55
CA MET A 12 -46.07 -1.80 -26.87
C MET A 12 -47.00 -0.93 -27.74
N GLY A 13 -47.28 0.30 -27.32
CA GLY A 13 -48.17 1.23 -28.03
C GLY A 13 -47.44 2.06 -29.08
N ASP A 14 -48.22 2.74 -29.91
CA ASP A 14 -47.71 3.70 -30.87
C ASP A 14 -47.24 5.00 -30.18
N ARG A 15 -46.06 5.46 -30.57
CA ARG A 15 -45.33 6.56 -29.93
C ARG A 15 -44.61 7.37 -30.99
N ASN A 16 -44.76 8.69 -30.93
CA ASN A 16 -43.95 9.65 -31.69
C ASN A 16 -43.31 10.61 -30.68
N ASP A 17 -42.03 10.89 -30.89
CA ASP A 17 -41.25 11.79 -30.07
C ASP A 17 -41.79 13.24 -30.12
N ILE A 18 -41.64 13.92 -29.00
CA ILE A 18 -41.90 15.36 -28.90
C ILE A 18 -40.53 16.05 -28.98
N PRO A 19 -40.32 16.96 -29.94
CA PRO A 19 -39.04 17.66 -30.07
C PRO A 19 -38.79 18.59 -28.88
N ASP A 20 -37.52 18.76 -28.52
CA ASP A 20 -37.16 19.70 -27.45
C ASP A 20 -37.42 21.16 -27.86
N ALA A 21 -37.03 21.51 -29.08
CA ALA A 21 -37.08 22.87 -29.60
C ALA A 21 -38.50 23.38 -29.83
N ILE A 22 -38.70 24.69 -29.64
CA ILE A 22 -39.96 25.39 -29.92
C ILE A 22 -40.37 25.18 -31.37
N GLN A 23 -41.62 24.77 -31.59
CA GLN A 23 -42.19 24.60 -32.92
C GLN A 23 -42.87 25.89 -33.36
N SER A 24 -42.39 26.50 -34.45
CA SER A 24 -43.01 27.71 -35.03
C SER A 24 -44.42 27.49 -35.55
N THR A 25 -44.81 26.22 -35.76
CA THR A 25 -46.14 25.77 -36.18
C THR A 25 -47.16 25.68 -35.04
N GLY A 26 -46.76 26.00 -33.79
CA GLY A 26 -47.60 25.87 -32.60
C GLY A 26 -47.75 24.43 -32.10
N ASP A 27 -47.05 23.46 -32.69
CA ASP A 27 -47.06 22.08 -32.24
C ASP A 27 -46.39 21.92 -30.87
N VAL A 28 -46.78 20.89 -30.12
CA VAL A 28 -46.18 20.57 -28.83
C VAL A 28 -44.66 20.36 -28.94
N SER A 29 -43.93 20.93 -27.98
CA SER A 29 -42.49 20.72 -27.76
C SER A 29 -42.21 20.51 -26.27
N MET A 30 -41.04 19.98 -25.91
CA MET A 30 -40.66 19.88 -24.49
C MET A 30 -40.46 21.26 -23.84
N THR A 31 -40.07 22.28 -24.63
CA THR A 31 -39.86 23.64 -24.13
C THR A 31 -41.17 24.37 -23.82
N THR A 32 -42.18 24.26 -24.70
CA THR A 32 -43.44 25.01 -24.58
C THR A 32 -44.60 24.20 -24.04
N GLY A 33 -44.50 22.87 -24.04
CA GLY A 33 -45.65 21.99 -23.82
C GLY A 33 -46.74 22.19 -24.87
N TYR A 34 -47.97 21.81 -24.52
CA TYR A 34 -49.16 22.10 -25.31
C TYR A 34 -49.52 23.58 -25.16
N GLY A 35 -49.34 24.34 -26.23
CA GLY A 35 -49.56 25.79 -26.24
C GLY A 35 -51.02 26.20 -26.47
N TYR A 36 -51.24 27.50 -26.66
CA TYR A 36 -52.56 28.14 -26.85
C TYR A 36 -53.42 27.46 -27.92
N ASP A 37 -52.82 26.97 -29.00
CA ASP A 37 -53.59 26.35 -30.08
C ASP A 37 -54.33 25.07 -29.65
N TYR A 38 -53.95 24.43 -28.54
CA TYR A 38 -54.60 23.24 -27.99
C TYR A 38 -55.77 23.55 -27.03
N GLU A 39 -55.98 24.81 -26.62
CA GLU A 39 -57.14 25.24 -25.83
C GLU A 39 -58.21 25.97 -26.66
N ARG A 40 -57.90 26.27 -27.93
CA ARG A 40 -58.85 26.86 -28.87
C ARG A 40 -60.02 25.92 -29.14
N ASP A 41 -61.16 26.53 -29.47
CA ASP A 41 -62.38 25.78 -29.82
C ASP A 41 -62.21 25.08 -31.17
N GLN A 42 -62.21 23.75 -31.13
CA GLN A 42 -62.02 22.87 -32.28
C GLN A 42 -63.15 22.94 -33.31
N THR A 43 -64.31 23.49 -32.94
CA THR A 43 -65.45 23.61 -33.83
C THR A 43 -65.48 24.93 -34.58
N SER A 44 -64.81 25.96 -34.06
CA SER A 44 -64.91 27.33 -34.59
C SER A 44 -63.58 27.98 -35.00
N ASP A 45 -62.43 27.48 -34.55
CA ASP A 45 -61.11 28.01 -34.90
C ASP A 45 -60.31 27.00 -35.75
N GLU A 46 -59.94 27.41 -36.97
CA GLU A 46 -59.16 26.59 -37.91
C GLU A 46 -57.73 26.27 -37.43
N ASN A 47 -57.21 27.06 -36.48
CA ASN A 47 -55.89 26.86 -35.91
C ASN A 47 -55.91 25.96 -34.66
N ALA A 48 -57.09 25.50 -34.22
CA ALA A 48 -57.20 24.62 -33.07
C ALA A 48 -56.49 23.28 -33.33
N LYS A 49 -55.70 22.83 -32.35
CA LYS A 49 -54.95 21.58 -32.40
C LYS A 49 -55.56 20.54 -31.47
N ASN A 50 -55.51 19.29 -31.92
CA ASN A 50 -55.89 18.13 -31.12
C ASN A 50 -54.67 17.58 -30.38
N ILE A 51 -54.86 17.12 -29.14
CA ILE A 51 -53.85 16.35 -28.43
C ILE A 51 -53.56 15.06 -29.21
N GLU A 52 -52.34 14.93 -29.70
CA GLU A 52 -51.95 13.78 -30.50
C GLU A 52 -51.70 12.57 -29.61
N ARG A 53 -52.49 11.51 -29.80
CA ARG A 53 -52.39 10.26 -29.01
C ARG A 53 -50.97 9.71 -28.96
N GLN A 54 -50.27 9.68 -30.10
CA GLN A 54 -48.90 9.14 -30.20
C GLN A 54 -47.89 9.93 -29.39
N LYS A 55 -48.02 11.26 -29.35
CA LYS A 55 -47.15 12.14 -28.57
C LYS A 55 -47.46 12.04 -27.07
N MET A 56 -48.73 11.99 -26.70
CA MET A 56 -49.16 11.75 -25.32
C MET A 56 -48.70 10.38 -24.79
N ASN A 57 -48.83 9.33 -25.61
CA ASN A 57 -48.31 7.99 -25.31
C ASN A 57 -46.79 8.03 -25.09
N TRP A 58 -46.05 8.72 -25.95
CA TRP A 58 -44.60 8.85 -25.82
C TRP A 58 -44.21 9.58 -24.53
N LEU A 59 -44.88 10.70 -24.21
CA LEU A 59 -44.63 11.47 -22.99
C LEU A 59 -44.85 10.63 -21.72
N PHE A 60 -45.97 9.91 -21.63
CA PHE A 60 -46.21 9.03 -20.50
C PHE A 60 -45.27 7.82 -20.47
N TYR A 61 -44.89 7.29 -21.64
CA TYR A 61 -43.90 6.23 -21.72
C TYR A 61 -42.57 6.66 -21.12
N ILE A 62 -42.00 7.80 -21.54
CA ILE A 62 -40.67 8.22 -21.06
C ILE A 62 -40.67 8.47 -19.54
N ILE A 63 -41.75 9.05 -19.00
CA ILE A 63 -41.89 9.30 -17.55
C ILE A 63 -42.00 7.98 -16.78
N THR A 64 -42.89 7.09 -17.22
CA THR A 64 -43.11 5.81 -16.52
C THR A 64 -41.94 4.84 -16.69
N GLN A 65 -41.22 4.90 -17.80
CA GLN A 65 -39.97 4.19 -18.04
C GLN A 65 -38.89 4.68 -17.08
N ALA A 66 -38.64 5.99 -17.01
CA ALA A 66 -37.65 6.55 -16.10
C ALA A 66 -37.95 6.20 -14.63
N LEU A 67 -39.22 6.29 -14.22
CA LEU A 67 -39.63 5.89 -12.86
C LEU A 67 -39.45 4.39 -12.62
N ASN A 68 -39.77 3.52 -13.59
CA ASN A 68 -39.52 2.08 -13.49
C ASN A 68 -38.02 1.79 -13.31
N GLU A 69 -37.17 2.44 -14.08
CA GLU A 69 -35.71 2.33 -13.99
C GLU A 69 -35.21 2.75 -12.61
N TYR A 70 -35.59 3.93 -12.13
CA TYR A 70 -35.23 4.39 -10.79
C TYR A 70 -35.71 3.44 -9.69
N GLN A 71 -36.95 2.94 -9.78
CA GLN A 71 -37.50 2.00 -8.80
C GLN A 71 -36.80 0.63 -8.82
N SER A 72 -36.33 0.18 -9.98
CA SER A 72 -35.75 -1.15 -10.16
C SER A 72 -34.23 -1.17 -9.96
N LEU A 73 -33.55 -0.06 -10.27
CA LEU A 73 -32.08 0.05 -10.32
C LEU A 73 -31.51 0.95 -9.23
N GLY A 74 -32.32 1.84 -8.64
CA GLY A 74 -31.93 2.76 -7.57
C GLY A 74 -31.19 4.02 -8.03
N ALA A 75 -30.57 4.01 -9.21
CA ALA A 75 -29.86 5.14 -9.81
C ALA A 75 -30.09 5.18 -11.34
N PRO A 76 -30.04 6.36 -11.98
CA PRO A 76 -30.15 6.49 -13.42
C PRO A 76 -28.88 5.99 -14.11
N ASP A 77 -29.00 5.54 -15.37
CA ASP A 77 -27.83 5.27 -16.21
C ASP A 77 -27.08 6.57 -16.56
N PHE A 78 -25.77 6.44 -16.80
CA PHE A 78 -24.97 7.53 -17.32
C PHE A 78 -25.50 7.97 -18.70
N ILE A 79 -25.91 9.23 -18.79
CA ILE A 79 -26.28 9.93 -20.02
C ILE A 79 -25.04 10.08 -20.89
N THR A 80 -24.97 9.29 -21.96
CA THR A 80 -23.93 9.41 -22.98
C THR A 80 -24.17 10.62 -23.88
N PRO A 81 -23.16 11.10 -24.63
CA PRO A 81 -23.36 12.19 -25.58
C PRO A 81 -24.48 11.89 -26.61
N GLU A 82 -24.62 10.64 -27.05
CA GLU A 82 -25.68 10.23 -27.98
C GLU A 82 -27.08 10.46 -27.39
N LEU A 83 -27.26 10.24 -26.08
CA LEU A 83 -28.50 10.50 -25.36
C LEU A 83 -28.74 12.00 -25.10
N ASN A 84 -27.71 12.82 -25.27
CA ASN A 84 -27.76 14.28 -25.05
C ASN A 84 -27.39 15.04 -26.32
N ASN A 85 -28.01 14.66 -27.44
CA ASN A 85 -27.91 15.35 -28.73
C ASN A 85 -26.46 15.57 -29.23
N GLY A 86 -25.58 14.60 -28.98
CA GLY A 86 -24.17 14.63 -29.36
C GLY A 86 -23.27 15.45 -28.42
N THR A 87 -23.79 16.00 -27.32
CA THR A 87 -23.05 16.83 -26.37
C THR A 87 -22.86 16.10 -25.05
N GLU A 88 -21.70 16.19 -24.42
CA GLU A 88 -21.50 15.60 -23.09
C GLU A 88 -22.43 16.24 -22.05
N TYR A 89 -23.07 15.41 -21.21
CA TYR A 89 -23.89 15.90 -20.10
C TYR A 89 -23.02 16.27 -18.90
N SER A 90 -23.35 17.37 -18.25
CA SER A 90 -22.58 17.94 -17.13
C SER A 90 -23.21 17.57 -15.78
N TYR A 91 -22.54 16.69 -15.03
CA TYR A 91 -23.00 16.24 -13.73
C TYR A 91 -22.51 17.15 -12.59
N LYS A 92 -23.38 17.42 -11.61
CA LYS A 92 -23.00 18.09 -10.37
C LYS A 92 -22.27 17.14 -9.42
N LYS A 93 -21.53 17.72 -8.47
CA LYS A 93 -20.91 16.95 -7.40
C LYS A 93 -21.98 16.17 -6.64
N SER A 94 -21.65 14.94 -6.26
CA SER A 94 -22.52 13.98 -5.59
C SER A 94 -23.68 13.41 -6.43
N ALA A 95 -23.75 13.70 -7.74
CA ALA A 95 -24.64 12.99 -8.64
C ALA A 95 -24.26 11.50 -8.68
N ILE A 96 -25.25 10.61 -8.65
CA ILE A 96 -25.08 9.16 -8.70
C ILE A 96 -25.57 8.66 -10.05
N VAL A 97 -24.75 7.86 -10.72
CA VAL A 97 -25.07 7.22 -12.00
C VAL A 97 -24.69 5.75 -11.98
N ARG A 98 -25.30 4.97 -12.86
CA ARG A 98 -24.89 3.62 -13.18
C ARG A 98 -24.12 3.61 -14.51
N TYR A 99 -23.00 2.91 -14.52
CA TYR A 99 -22.14 2.76 -15.71
C TYR A 99 -21.48 1.39 -15.68
N ASN A 100 -21.60 0.61 -16.76
CA ASN A 100 -21.09 -0.77 -16.85
C ASN A 100 -21.48 -1.64 -15.63
N ASP A 101 -22.76 -1.65 -15.26
CA ASP A 101 -23.33 -2.39 -14.11
C ASP A 101 -22.80 -1.99 -12.72
N LEU A 102 -22.04 -0.90 -12.62
CA LEU A 102 -21.52 -0.37 -11.37
C LEU A 102 -22.11 1.01 -11.06
N LEU A 103 -22.16 1.38 -9.78
CA LEU A 103 -22.59 2.70 -9.35
C LEU A 103 -21.40 3.62 -9.16
N TYR A 104 -21.54 4.87 -9.58
CA TYR A 104 -20.53 5.90 -9.43
C TYR A 104 -21.14 7.17 -8.84
N ILE A 105 -20.37 7.85 -8.00
CA ILE A 105 -20.68 9.18 -7.48
C ILE A 105 -19.70 10.20 -8.06
N SER A 106 -20.21 11.31 -8.58
CA SER A 106 -19.37 12.40 -9.09
C SER A 106 -18.68 13.13 -7.94
N LEU A 107 -17.37 13.35 -8.05
CA LEU A 107 -16.54 14.00 -7.04
C LEU A 107 -16.43 15.51 -7.24
N VAL A 108 -16.77 16.00 -8.43
CA VAL A 108 -16.60 17.40 -8.86
C VAL A 108 -17.89 17.96 -9.47
N ASN A 109 -18.01 19.29 -9.48
CA ASN A 109 -19.04 19.96 -10.25
C ASN A 109 -18.66 19.98 -11.72
N ASP A 110 -19.68 20.11 -12.56
CA ASP A 110 -19.58 20.24 -14.00
C ASP A 110 -18.76 19.09 -14.65
N ASN A 111 -18.98 17.88 -14.14
CA ASN A 111 -18.28 16.68 -14.56
C ASN A 111 -18.87 16.14 -15.86
N THR A 112 -18.10 16.17 -16.95
CA THR A 112 -18.50 15.58 -18.24
C THR A 112 -17.74 14.30 -18.59
N SER A 113 -16.81 13.87 -17.72
CA SER A 113 -15.97 12.70 -17.97
C SER A 113 -16.73 11.39 -17.84
N LEU A 114 -16.23 10.34 -18.50
CA LEU A 114 -16.73 8.98 -18.32
C LEU A 114 -16.52 8.50 -16.86
N PRO A 115 -17.43 7.69 -16.28
CA PRO A 115 -17.29 7.06 -14.96
C PRO A 115 -16.18 6.00 -14.83
N ILE A 116 -15.02 6.27 -15.43
CA ILE A 116 -13.76 5.53 -15.31
C ILE A 116 -12.60 6.48 -14.91
N ASP A 117 -12.81 7.80 -14.96
CA ASP A 117 -11.87 8.80 -14.46
C ASP A 117 -11.95 8.85 -12.93
N ASP A 118 -11.00 8.19 -12.27
CA ASP A 118 -10.92 8.05 -10.81
C ASP A 118 -10.63 9.37 -10.07
N THR A 119 -10.27 10.43 -10.79
CA THR A 119 -10.11 11.78 -10.22
C THR A 119 -11.43 12.55 -10.14
N LYS A 120 -12.42 12.15 -10.95
CA LYS A 120 -13.72 12.82 -11.07
C LYS A 120 -14.89 11.94 -10.64
N TRP A 121 -14.71 10.64 -10.60
CA TRP A 121 -15.72 9.66 -10.20
C TRP A 121 -15.18 8.73 -9.12
N SER A 122 -16.05 8.37 -8.18
CA SER A 122 -15.76 7.30 -7.23
C SER A 122 -16.80 6.20 -7.38
N GLN A 123 -16.34 4.95 -7.49
CA GLN A 123 -17.24 3.80 -7.53
C GLN A 123 -17.86 3.58 -6.15
N LEU A 124 -19.20 3.55 -6.08
CA LEU A 124 -19.93 3.21 -4.88
C LEU A 124 -20.03 1.68 -4.74
N VAL A 125 -19.25 1.12 -3.83
CA VAL A 125 -19.19 -0.32 -3.58
C VAL A 125 -20.31 -0.71 -2.63
N LEU A 126 -21.39 -1.30 -3.14
CA LEU A 126 -22.57 -1.66 -2.33
C LEU A 126 -22.48 -3.02 -1.61
N GLN A 127 -21.44 -3.83 -1.83
CA GLN A 127 -21.19 -5.02 -1.01
C GLN A 127 -19.70 -5.22 -0.76
N ASN A 128 -19.36 -5.28 0.53
CA ASN A 128 -18.09 -5.73 1.04
C ASN A 128 -17.78 -7.14 0.55
N SER A 129 -16.85 -7.25 -0.38
CA SER A 129 -15.98 -8.43 -0.44
C SER A 129 -14.53 -8.08 -0.73
N ASN A 130 -14.20 -6.83 -1.11
CA ASN A 130 -12.86 -6.60 -1.66
C ASN A 130 -12.19 -5.25 -1.38
N ILE A 131 -12.84 -4.27 -0.74
CA ILE A 131 -12.28 -2.90 -0.70
C ILE A 131 -11.89 -2.40 0.70
N PHE A 132 -12.26 -3.08 1.78
CA PHE A 132 -11.64 -2.85 3.09
C PHE A 132 -11.67 -4.12 3.93
N ASP A 133 -10.63 -4.94 3.83
CA ASP A 133 -10.44 -6.07 4.73
C ASP A 133 -9.51 -5.71 5.91
N GLY A 134 -9.04 -4.47 6.01
CA GLY A 134 -8.03 -4.08 7.01
C GLY A 134 -6.68 -4.81 6.87
N TYR A 135 -6.55 -5.74 5.92
CA TYR A 135 -5.34 -6.51 5.64
C TYR A 135 -4.75 -6.11 4.29
N LEU A 136 -3.43 -5.89 4.28
CA LEU A 136 -2.64 -5.76 3.06
C LEU A 136 -2.87 -7.00 2.19
N LYS A 137 -3.42 -6.82 0.98
CA LYS A 137 -3.56 -7.89 -0.03
C LYS A 137 -2.21 -8.18 -0.68
N ILE A 138 -1.33 -8.78 0.11
CA ILE A 138 0.07 -9.05 -0.22
C ILE A 138 0.19 -9.76 -1.57
N ASN A 139 -0.65 -10.76 -1.86
CA ASN A 139 -0.58 -11.50 -3.12
C ASN A 139 -0.88 -10.63 -4.36
N ASN A 140 -1.83 -9.70 -4.26
CA ASN A 140 -2.14 -8.79 -5.37
C ASN A 140 -1.03 -7.76 -5.56
N LEU A 141 -0.52 -7.19 -4.46
CA LEU A 141 0.62 -6.28 -4.48
C LEU A 141 1.88 -6.96 -5.04
N LEU A 142 2.11 -8.23 -4.71
CA LEU A 142 3.22 -9.02 -5.25
C LEU A 142 3.05 -9.27 -6.75
N SER A 143 1.83 -9.54 -7.21
CA SER A 143 1.54 -9.66 -8.66
C SER A 143 1.75 -8.33 -9.38
N GLU A 144 1.32 -7.22 -8.77
CA GLU A 144 1.48 -5.87 -9.32
C GLU A 144 2.96 -5.44 -9.38
N ILE A 145 3.77 -5.83 -8.39
CA ILE A 145 5.23 -5.65 -8.40
C ILE A 145 5.89 -6.50 -9.48
N ASN A 146 5.35 -7.68 -9.77
CA ASN A 146 5.82 -8.53 -10.86
C ASN A 146 5.49 -7.91 -12.23
N GLU A 147 4.30 -7.33 -12.38
CA GLU A 147 3.83 -6.68 -13.62
C GLU A 147 4.46 -5.31 -13.87
N LYS A 148 4.73 -4.50 -12.83
CA LYS A 148 5.35 -3.16 -12.95
C LYS A 148 6.87 -3.19 -13.20
N GLY A 149 7.46 -4.38 -13.29
CA GLY A 149 8.82 -4.59 -13.79
C GLY A 149 9.97 -4.19 -12.85
N VAL A 150 11.20 -4.36 -13.34
CA VAL A 150 12.46 -4.24 -12.58
C VAL A 150 12.61 -2.90 -11.84
N SER A 151 12.05 -1.82 -12.40
CA SER A 151 12.10 -0.47 -11.82
C SER A 151 11.25 -0.33 -10.56
N ALA A 152 10.04 -0.89 -10.52
CA ALA A 152 9.18 -0.86 -9.33
C ALA A 152 9.79 -1.66 -8.17
N GLN A 153 10.40 -2.80 -8.51
CA GLN A 153 11.14 -3.62 -7.54
C GLN A 153 12.35 -2.86 -6.97
N LYS A 154 13.06 -2.08 -7.79
CA LYS A 154 14.19 -1.24 -7.33
C LYS A 154 13.73 -0.13 -6.39
N THR A 155 12.61 0.53 -6.69
CA THR A 155 12.02 1.55 -5.82
C THR A 155 11.53 0.95 -4.50
N ALA A 156 10.87 -0.21 -4.53
CA ALA A 156 10.43 -0.92 -3.33
C ALA A 156 11.62 -1.30 -2.43
N ARG A 157 12.71 -1.81 -3.02
CA ARG A 157 13.97 -2.12 -2.30
C ARG A 157 14.56 -0.88 -1.63
N LYS A 158 14.63 0.24 -2.36
CA LYS A 158 15.13 1.51 -1.82
C LYS A 158 14.28 2.00 -0.62
N ASN A 159 12.95 1.86 -0.70
CA ASN A 159 12.04 2.28 0.35
C ASN A 159 12.16 1.44 1.64
N ILE A 160 12.67 0.20 1.55
CA ILE A 160 12.99 -0.64 2.72
C ILE A 160 14.48 -0.58 3.11
N GLY A 161 15.21 0.43 2.63
CA GLY A 161 16.61 0.67 2.99
C GLY A 161 17.63 -0.24 2.30
N ILE A 162 17.23 -0.98 1.27
CA ILE A 162 18.13 -1.81 0.47
C ILE A 162 18.56 -1.00 -0.75
N ASP A 163 19.77 -0.45 -0.71
CA ASP A 163 20.36 0.32 -1.80
C ASP A 163 21.32 -0.55 -2.64
N GLY A 164 21.15 -0.53 -3.96
CA GLY A 164 21.94 -1.33 -4.91
C GLY A 164 21.21 -2.52 -5.55
N ASP A 165 21.88 -3.19 -6.49
CA ASP A 165 21.39 -4.41 -7.15
C ASP A 165 21.70 -5.63 -6.27
N ILE A 166 20.69 -6.42 -5.92
CA ILE A 166 20.89 -7.69 -5.21
C ILE A 166 21.51 -8.64 -6.23
N ALA A 167 22.76 -9.02 -6.00
CA ALA A 167 23.43 -10.00 -6.85
C ALA A 167 22.66 -11.33 -6.77
N TYR A 168 22.07 -11.77 -7.88
CA TYR A 168 21.41 -13.05 -7.98
C TYR A 168 22.44 -14.15 -7.80
N ARG A 169 22.28 -14.94 -6.73
CA ARG A 169 23.03 -16.18 -6.54
C ARG A 169 22.16 -17.33 -7.01
N ASP A 170 22.74 -18.29 -7.72
CA ASP A 170 22.06 -19.56 -8.02
C ASP A 170 21.94 -20.45 -6.77
N ARG A 171 21.24 -21.57 -6.90
CA ARG A 171 21.10 -22.57 -5.81
C ARG A 171 22.43 -23.17 -5.35
N GLN A 172 23.49 -23.00 -6.13
CA GLN A 172 24.85 -23.45 -5.83
C GLN A 172 25.71 -22.32 -5.25
N ASN A 173 25.09 -21.17 -4.92
CA ASN A 173 25.74 -20.01 -4.31
C ASN A 173 26.78 -19.32 -5.23
N THR A 174 26.64 -19.51 -6.55
CA THR A 174 27.48 -18.90 -7.58
C THR A 174 26.80 -17.63 -8.11
N PHE A 175 27.58 -16.57 -8.35
CA PHE A 175 27.06 -15.36 -8.98
C PHE A 175 26.68 -15.65 -10.43
N THR A 176 25.41 -15.46 -10.79
CA THR A 176 24.95 -15.68 -12.17
C THR A 176 25.17 -14.47 -13.07
N GLU A 177 25.50 -13.32 -12.50
CA GLU A 177 25.84 -12.08 -13.21
C GLU A 177 27.15 -11.48 -12.71
N ILE A 178 27.81 -10.71 -13.58
CA ILE A 178 29.05 -10.01 -13.25
C ILE A 178 28.75 -8.94 -12.18
N ASN A 179 29.41 -9.07 -11.03
CA ASN A 179 29.32 -8.08 -9.97
C ASN A 179 29.88 -6.73 -10.45
N THR A 180 29.07 -5.67 -10.40
CA THR A 180 29.41 -4.31 -10.85
C THR A 180 29.70 -3.33 -9.71
N PHE A 181 29.86 -3.79 -8.46
CA PHE A 181 30.28 -2.91 -7.36
C PHE A 181 31.59 -2.22 -7.77
N LYS A 182 31.53 -0.89 -7.95
CA LYS A 182 32.62 -0.04 -8.49
C LYS A 182 33.79 0.13 -7.52
N ASN A 183 33.94 -0.76 -6.55
CA ASN A 183 35.06 -0.73 -5.62
C ASN A 183 36.16 -1.61 -6.21
N GLU A 184 37.31 -0.99 -6.51
CA GLU A 184 38.51 -1.70 -6.92
C GLU A 184 38.82 -2.78 -5.87
N VAL A 185 38.84 -4.05 -6.31
CA VAL A 185 39.26 -5.15 -5.45
C VAL A 185 40.78 -5.11 -5.39
N ALA A 186 41.33 -4.52 -4.33
CA ALA A 186 42.73 -4.67 -4.02
C ALA A 186 42.96 -6.07 -3.45
N ALA A 187 43.73 -6.90 -4.17
CA ALA A 187 44.29 -8.10 -3.57
C ALA A 187 45.45 -7.65 -2.68
N GLU A 188 45.32 -7.81 -1.36
CA GLU A 188 46.35 -7.37 -0.40
C GLU A 188 47.57 -8.30 -0.37
N ASP A 189 47.47 -9.50 -0.94
CA ASP A 189 48.58 -10.45 -1.06
C ASP A 189 49.04 -10.65 -2.52
N ALA A 190 50.35 -10.85 -2.67
CA ALA A 190 51.01 -11.00 -3.96
C ALA A 190 50.39 -12.13 -4.81
N LEU A 191 50.13 -11.84 -6.09
CA LEU A 191 49.68 -12.82 -7.08
C LEU A 191 50.79 -13.85 -7.36
N HIS A 192 50.72 -15.02 -6.74
CA HIS A 192 51.65 -16.13 -7.01
C HIS A 192 51.26 -16.86 -8.30
N ILE A 193 52.03 -16.64 -9.37
CA ILE A 193 51.92 -17.40 -10.63
C ILE A 193 53.04 -18.46 -10.64
N GLY A 194 52.73 -19.66 -10.17
CA GLY A 194 53.64 -20.81 -10.22
C GLY A 194 53.20 -21.83 -11.27
N ARG A 195 54.12 -22.31 -12.10
CA ARG A 195 53.93 -23.52 -12.93
C ARG A 195 54.64 -24.68 -12.26
N GLN A 196 53.93 -25.79 -12.00
CA GLN A 196 54.59 -27.02 -11.57
C GLN A 196 55.26 -27.70 -12.79
N GLY A 197 56.58 -27.87 -12.76
CA GLY A 197 57.25 -28.97 -13.47
C GLY A 197 58.16 -28.69 -14.68
N TYR A 198 58.32 -27.48 -15.22
CA TYR A 198 59.31 -27.23 -16.29
C TYR A 198 60.00 -25.86 -16.17
N LYS A 199 61.33 -25.86 -16.39
CA LYS A 199 62.19 -24.67 -16.45
C LYS A 199 61.82 -23.89 -17.71
N GLN A 200 61.45 -22.62 -17.56
CA GLN A 200 61.01 -21.64 -18.57
C GLN A 200 59.49 -21.51 -18.73
N GLY A 201 58.92 -20.56 -17.99
CA GLY A 201 57.63 -19.93 -18.27
C GLY A 201 57.81 -18.43 -18.10
N GLY A 202 57.80 -17.68 -19.19
CA GLY A 202 57.82 -16.21 -19.15
C GLY A 202 56.40 -15.67 -18.97
N LEU A 203 56.26 -14.62 -18.16
CA LEU A 203 55.02 -13.86 -18.04
C LEU A 203 54.97 -12.86 -19.22
N HIS A 204 54.03 -13.04 -20.15
CA HIS A 204 53.98 -12.24 -21.38
C HIS A 204 53.03 -11.05 -21.19
N PHE A 205 53.57 -9.83 -21.22
CA PHE A 205 52.78 -8.60 -21.24
C PHE A 205 52.93 -7.96 -22.62
N TRP A 206 51.83 -7.74 -23.34
CA TRP A 206 51.84 -6.98 -24.59
C TRP A 206 51.42 -5.54 -24.33
N GLY A 207 52.38 -4.63 -24.47
CA GLY A 207 52.18 -3.19 -24.42
C GLY A 207 53.54 -2.48 -24.52
N SER A 208 53.81 -1.86 -25.67
CA SER A 208 54.96 -0.98 -25.99
C SER A 208 56.39 -1.49 -25.72
N SER A 209 57.05 -1.93 -26.80
CA SER A 209 58.49 -1.84 -27.13
C SER A 209 59.60 -2.19 -26.12
N THR A 210 59.34 -2.83 -24.99
CA THR A 210 60.42 -3.30 -24.09
C THR A 210 60.30 -4.79 -23.80
N TRP A 211 61.37 -5.51 -24.14
CA TRP A 211 61.53 -6.93 -23.84
C TRP A 211 62.00 -7.09 -22.40
N VAL A 212 61.17 -7.67 -21.54
CA VAL A 212 61.62 -8.12 -20.22
C VAL A 212 61.66 -9.64 -20.24
N ASN A 213 62.87 -10.17 -20.40
CA ASN A 213 63.12 -11.60 -20.34
C ASN A 213 63.78 -11.88 -18.97
N PRO A 214 63.03 -12.32 -17.93
CA PRO A 214 63.66 -12.67 -16.66
C PRO A 214 64.46 -13.97 -16.87
N TYR A 215 65.76 -13.82 -17.12
CA TYR A 215 66.69 -14.94 -17.18
C TYR A 215 66.95 -15.41 -15.75
N VAL A 216 66.36 -16.54 -15.37
CA VAL A 216 66.52 -17.10 -14.02
C VAL A 216 67.74 -18.03 -14.03
N ASN A 217 68.84 -17.59 -13.43
CA ASN A 217 69.94 -18.47 -13.06
C ASN A 217 70.17 -18.39 -11.54
N SER A 218 70.31 -19.58 -10.94
CA SER A 218 70.67 -19.90 -9.53
C SER A 218 69.74 -19.45 -8.39
N SER A 219 69.06 -20.47 -7.84
CA SER A 219 68.88 -20.84 -6.41
C SER A 219 68.50 -19.85 -5.30
N ASP A 220 68.41 -18.54 -5.50
CA ASP A 220 67.90 -17.62 -4.47
C ASP A 220 66.57 -16.96 -4.90
N PRO A 221 65.56 -16.90 -4.01
CA PRO A 221 64.31 -16.19 -4.29
C PRO A 221 64.57 -14.68 -4.22
N MET A 222 64.84 -14.05 -5.36
CA MET A 222 64.80 -12.60 -5.45
C MET A 222 63.35 -12.12 -5.58
N THR A 223 62.92 -11.29 -4.64
CA THR A 223 61.72 -10.47 -4.75
C THR A 223 61.94 -9.45 -5.88
N VAL A 224 61.39 -9.71 -7.06
CA VAL A 224 61.37 -8.72 -8.15
C VAL A 224 60.22 -7.76 -7.90
N GLY A 225 60.52 -6.60 -7.32
CA GLY A 225 59.58 -5.49 -7.24
C GLY A 225 59.35 -4.91 -8.63
N LEU A 226 58.17 -5.15 -9.20
CA LEU A 226 57.71 -4.48 -10.41
C LEU A 226 56.98 -3.20 -10.02
N GLU A 227 57.67 -2.06 -10.03
CA GLU A 227 57.04 -0.75 -9.88
C GLU A 227 56.60 -0.26 -11.28
N ILE A 228 55.34 -0.47 -11.65
CA ILE A 228 54.77 0.09 -12.88
C ILE A 228 54.21 1.48 -12.56
N LYS A 229 54.98 2.53 -12.84
CA LYS A 229 54.49 3.92 -12.81
C LYS A 229 53.92 4.27 -14.18
N GLN A 230 52.60 4.30 -14.30
CA GLN A 230 51.96 5.05 -15.39
C GLN A 230 50.68 5.71 -14.90
N GLU A 231 50.58 7.02 -15.11
CA GLU A 231 49.43 7.85 -14.79
C GLU A 231 48.21 7.37 -15.60
N LEU A 232 47.16 6.94 -14.89
CA LEU A 232 45.90 6.50 -15.46
C LEU A 232 45.11 7.73 -15.95
N GLU A 233 45.06 7.98 -17.25
CA GLU A 233 43.96 8.76 -17.80
C GLU A 233 42.64 8.00 -17.60
N ARG A 234 41.67 8.73 -17.05
CA ARG A 234 40.38 8.22 -16.61
C ARG A 234 39.62 7.53 -17.76
N GLY A 235 39.53 6.20 -17.72
CA GLY A 235 38.46 5.46 -18.40
C GLY A 235 38.81 4.51 -19.55
N LYS A 236 40.07 4.09 -19.77
CA LYS A 236 40.41 3.23 -20.93
C LYS A 236 41.38 2.05 -20.74
N SER A 237 41.48 1.43 -19.56
CA SER A 237 42.36 0.25 -19.40
C SER A 237 41.58 -1.00 -18.96
N LYS A 238 41.19 -1.85 -19.90
CA LYS A 238 40.83 -3.25 -19.61
C LYS A 238 42.09 -4.10 -19.78
N TRP A 239 42.67 -4.57 -18.69
CA TRP A 239 43.71 -5.59 -18.73
C TRP A 239 43.04 -6.98 -18.82
N ARG A 240 43.44 -7.78 -19.80
CA ARG A 240 43.04 -9.18 -19.93
C ARG A 240 44.30 -10.03 -19.88
N ILE A 241 44.47 -10.78 -18.80
CA ILE A 241 45.53 -11.80 -18.72
C ILE A 241 45.04 -13.00 -19.51
N GLN A 242 45.68 -13.29 -20.64
CA GLN A 242 45.32 -14.43 -21.49
C GLN A 242 46.59 -15.27 -21.72
N CYS A 243 46.55 -16.52 -21.26
CA CYS A 243 47.60 -17.50 -21.53
C CYS A 243 47.38 -18.07 -22.93
N THR A 244 48.41 -18.08 -23.77
CA THR A 244 48.36 -18.43 -25.20
C THR A 244 48.35 -19.93 -25.49
N ASP A 245 48.32 -20.77 -24.46
CA ASP A 245 48.53 -22.20 -24.63
C ASP A 245 47.21 -22.90 -24.34
N ALA A 246 46.48 -23.17 -25.41
CA ALA A 246 45.16 -23.78 -25.40
C ALA A 246 45.21 -25.20 -24.81
N ARG A 247 45.04 -25.32 -23.49
CA ARG A 247 44.35 -26.41 -22.78
C ARG A 247 44.37 -26.11 -21.28
N SER A 248 43.22 -25.63 -20.80
CA SER A 248 42.80 -25.52 -19.39
C SER A 248 43.72 -24.70 -18.47
N LEU A 249 43.34 -23.44 -18.26
CA LEU A 249 43.67 -22.72 -17.04
C LEU A 249 42.37 -22.25 -16.39
N ALA A 250 41.91 -22.98 -15.38
CA ALA A 250 40.97 -22.44 -14.42
C ALA A 250 41.78 -21.50 -13.51
N LEU A 251 41.44 -20.21 -13.51
CA LEU A 251 41.87 -19.32 -12.45
C LEU A 251 41.10 -19.71 -11.19
N VAL A 252 41.58 -20.75 -10.50
CA VAL A 252 41.18 -21.00 -9.12
C VAL A 252 41.96 -19.99 -8.31
N ILE A 253 41.32 -18.87 -7.98
CA ILE A 253 41.76 -18.04 -6.86
C ILE A 253 41.55 -18.91 -5.62
N GLY A 254 42.54 -19.74 -5.31
CA GLY A 254 42.51 -20.62 -4.17
C GLY A 254 42.50 -19.79 -2.91
N GLY A 255 41.37 -19.77 -2.23
CA GLY A 255 41.32 -19.48 -0.80
C GLY A 255 41.25 -18.02 -0.38
N VAL A 256 40.70 -17.11 -1.19
CA VAL A 256 39.98 -16.01 -0.54
C VAL A 256 38.60 -16.56 -0.27
N GLU A 257 38.38 -17.10 0.93
CA GLU A 257 37.05 -17.06 1.51
C GLU A 257 36.65 -15.58 1.45
N THR A 258 35.97 -15.18 0.37
CA THR A 258 35.25 -13.93 0.36
C THR A 258 34.21 -14.15 1.43
N TYR A 259 34.51 -13.69 2.65
CA TYR A 259 33.57 -13.70 3.77
C TYR A 259 32.22 -13.33 3.16
N PRO A 260 31.17 -14.18 3.32
CA PRO A 260 29.89 -13.92 2.69
C PRO A 260 29.55 -12.48 2.99
N THR A 261 29.48 -11.66 1.93
CA THR A 261 29.20 -10.23 2.05
C THR A 261 28.02 -10.12 2.96
N LEU A 262 28.30 -9.54 4.13
CA LEU A 262 27.37 -9.42 5.23
C LEU A 262 26.06 -8.90 4.65
N SER A 263 25.04 -9.77 4.63
CA SER A 263 23.73 -9.37 4.13
C SER A 263 23.09 -8.39 5.13
N VAL A 264 21.99 -7.75 4.72
CA VAL A 264 21.28 -6.69 5.47
C VAL A 264 21.46 -6.84 6.99
N ASN A 265 22.10 -5.84 7.61
CA ASN A 265 22.42 -5.79 9.05
C ASN A 265 23.43 -6.83 9.58
N ASN A 266 24.45 -7.21 8.80
CA ASN A 266 25.55 -8.06 9.26
C ASN A 266 25.19 -9.53 9.59
N VAL A 267 24.07 -10.04 9.05
CA VAL A 267 23.62 -11.41 9.31
C VAL A 267 23.97 -12.33 8.16
N LYS A 268 24.40 -13.58 8.44
CA LYS A 268 24.63 -14.61 7.42
C LYS A 268 23.28 -15.18 6.93
N PRO A 269 23.07 -15.36 5.62
CA PRO A 269 21.91 -16.09 5.11
C PRO A 269 21.89 -17.55 5.59
N ASP A 270 20.70 -18.16 5.66
CA ASP A 270 20.54 -19.60 5.90
C ASP A 270 20.97 -20.45 4.68
N ALA A 271 20.91 -21.78 4.83
CA ALA A 271 21.29 -22.72 3.77
C ALA A 271 20.45 -22.61 2.49
N ASN A 272 19.32 -21.90 2.53
CA ASN A 272 18.45 -21.64 1.39
C ASN A 272 18.62 -20.21 0.84
N GLY A 273 19.56 -19.43 1.38
CA GLY A 273 19.82 -18.04 0.97
C GLY A 273 18.90 -17.01 1.63
N ASN A 274 18.08 -17.40 2.61
CA ASN A 274 17.21 -16.45 3.30
C ASN A 274 17.97 -15.69 4.38
N VAL A 275 17.77 -14.38 4.44
CA VAL A 275 18.27 -13.54 5.53
C VAL A 275 17.13 -13.32 6.51
N LYS A 276 17.30 -13.72 7.78
CA LYS A 276 16.38 -13.30 8.84
C LYS A 276 16.57 -11.80 9.08
N VAL A 277 15.76 -11.00 8.41
CA VAL A 277 15.62 -9.59 8.74
C VAL A 277 14.73 -9.52 9.97
N SER A 278 15.32 -9.29 11.14
CA SER A 278 14.57 -8.80 12.29
C SER A 278 14.14 -7.38 11.96
N THR A 279 13.02 -7.23 11.23
CA THR A 279 12.29 -5.97 11.24
C THR A 279 11.79 -5.86 12.67
N GLY A 280 12.44 -5.03 13.48
CA GLY A 280 11.93 -4.72 14.81
C GLY A 280 10.48 -4.33 14.62
N THR A 281 9.56 -5.22 15.01
CA THR A 281 8.14 -4.93 14.96
C THR A 281 7.96 -3.73 15.85
N THR A 282 7.65 -2.58 15.25
CA THR A 282 7.32 -1.38 15.99
C THR A 282 5.98 -1.65 16.66
N TYR A 283 6.04 -2.31 17.82
CA TYR A 283 4.92 -2.46 18.70
C TYR A 283 4.60 -1.07 19.23
N SER A 284 3.59 -0.42 18.65
CA SER A 284 3.12 0.86 19.16
C SER A 284 2.43 0.62 20.50
N ASN A 285 3.01 1.16 21.55
CA ASN A 285 2.39 1.14 22.88
C ASN A 285 1.08 1.93 22.85
N SER A 286 0.10 1.47 23.63
CA SER A 286 -1.22 2.10 23.71
C SER A 286 -1.48 2.62 25.12
N ALA A 287 -2.30 3.67 25.26
CA ALA A 287 -2.59 4.25 26.55
C ALA A 287 -3.92 5.01 26.57
N SER A 288 -4.57 5.02 27.75
CA SER A 288 -5.58 5.99 28.13
C SER A 288 -4.99 6.96 29.16
N LYS A 289 -4.88 8.25 28.80
CA LYS A 289 -4.27 9.30 29.65
C LYS A 289 -5.29 10.00 30.57
N SER A 290 -6.40 9.34 30.88
CA SER A 290 -7.39 9.84 31.83
C SER A 290 -6.87 9.82 33.27
N ALA A 291 -7.57 10.51 34.17
CA ALA A 291 -7.24 10.54 35.61
C ALA A 291 -7.21 9.13 36.23
N ASN A 292 -8.12 8.26 35.80
CA ASN A 292 -8.03 6.81 35.97
C ASN A 292 -7.66 6.21 34.60
N GLY A 293 -6.41 5.84 34.43
CA GLY A 293 -5.81 5.57 33.12
C GLY A 293 -4.98 4.30 33.08
N TRP A 294 -4.45 4.01 31.90
CA TRP A 294 -3.61 2.85 31.67
C TRP A 294 -2.62 3.07 30.54
N PHE A 295 -1.55 2.29 30.53
CA PHE A 295 -0.55 2.18 29.50
C PHE A 295 -0.26 0.69 29.27
N ARG A 296 -0.17 0.26 28.02
CA ARG A 296 0.19 -1.10 27.61
C ARG A 296 1.38 -1.06 26.69
N ASP A 297 2.44 -1.74 27.11
CA ASP A 297 3.57 -2.07 26.27
C ASP A 297 3.16 -3.22 25.33
N SER A 298 3.09 -2.91 24.04
CA SER A 298 2.64 -3.87 23.02
C SER A 298 3.71 -4.93 22.71
N SER A 299 4.98 -4.71 23.11
CA SER A 299 6.08 -5.63 22.87
C SER A 299 6.21 -6.73 23.92
N THR A 300 5.91 -6.40 25.18
CA THR A 300 6.02 -7.33 26.31
C THR A 300 4.66 -7.78 26.85
N GLY A 301 3.59 -7.06 26.50
CA GLY A 301 2.25 -7.28 27.06
C GLY A 301 2.05 -6.64 28.44
N VAL A 302 3.08 -6.02 29.02
CA VAL A 302 3.00 -5.38 30.34
C VAL A 302 2.02 -4.21 30.30
N ILE A 303 1.12 -4.19 31.27
CA ILE A 303 0.12 -3.14 31.47
C ILE A 303 0.42 -2.45 32.81
N ARG A 304 0.45 -1.12 32.78
CA ARG A 304 0.44 -0.25 33.96
C ARG A 304 -0.87 0.51 34.01
N GLN A 305 -1.53 0.52 35.15
CA GLN A 305 -2.77 1.26 35.38
C GLN A 305 -2.62 2.18 36.59
N TRP A 306 -3.37 3.27 36.62
CA TRP A 306 -3.36 4.23 37.73
C TRP A 306 -4.74 4.83 37.95
N GLY A 307 -4.94 5.39 39.13
CA GLY A 307 -6.14 6.14 39.41
C GLY A 307 -6.27 6.64 40.84
N ILE A 308 -7.46 7.16 41.13
CA ILE A 308 -7.92 7.57 42.44
C ILE A 308 -9.17 6.76 42.77
N GLY A 309 -9.30 6.31 44.02
CA GLY A 309 -10.49 5.60 44.49
C GLY A 309 -10.75 5.81 45.97
N ALA A 310 -11.90 5.33 46.45
CA ALA A 310 -12.26 5.44 47.86
C ALA A 310 -11.62 4.30 48.68
N LEU A 311 -11.07 4.65 49.84
CA LEU A 311 -10.50 3.71 50.80
C LEU A 311 -11.57 2.72 51.28
N ASN A 312 -11.16 1.48 51.60
CA ASN A 312 -12.04 0.42 52.09
C ASN A 312 -13.16 -0.03 51.13
N THR A 313 -13.16 0.46 49.88
CA THR A 313 -14.08 0.04 48.80
C THR A 313 -13.36 -0.74 47.71
N THR A 314 -14.09 -1.57 46.95
CA THR A 314 -13.52 -2.23 45.78
C THR A 314 -13.30 -1.23 44.66
N ILE A 315 -12.07 -1.15 44.16
CA ILE A 315 -11.66 -0.31 43.03
C ILE A 315 -11.50 -1.20 41.81
N SER A 316 -12.23 -0.89 40.75
CA SER A 316 -12.09 -1.55 39.45
C SER A 316 -10.98 -0.91 38.62
N PHE A 317 -10.18 -1.74 37.96
CA PHE A 317 -9.18 -1.25 37.01
C PHE A 317 -9.87 -0.67 35.75
N PRO A 318 -9.31 0.39 35.14
CA PRO A 318 -9.76 0.91 33.84
C PRO A 318 -9.84 -0.15 32.73
N MET A 319 -8.98 -1.16 32.79
CA MET A 319 -9.08 -2.38 31.98
C MET A 319 -8.71 -3.61 32.79
N ALA A 320 -9.26 -4.78 32.42
CA ALA A 320 -8.84 -6.05 33.01
C ALA A 320 -7.39 -6.36 32.62
N PHE A 321 -6.58 -6.85 33.56
CA PHE A 321 -5.34 -7.54 33.24
C PHE A 321 -5.69 -8.89 32.58
N PRO A 322 -5.27 -9.15 31.33
CA PRO A 322 -5.64 -10.39 30.62
C PRO A 322 -5.30 -11.68 31.38
N THR A 323 -4.19 -11.68 32.14
CA THR A 323 -3.72 -12.85 32.90
C THR A 323 -3.75 -12.57 34.39
N ALA A 324 -3.02 -11.56 34.86
CA ALA A 324 -2.87 -11.31 36.29
C ALA A 324 -2.44 -9.87 36.61
N CYS A 325 -2.92 -9.37 37.75
CA CYS A 325 -2.33 -8.22 38.43
C CYS A 325 -1.16 -8.70 39.29
N THR A 326 0.02 -8.13 39.11
CA THR A 326 1.28 -8.61 39.72
C THR A 326 1.78 -7.71 40.84
N SER A 327 1.42 -6.43 40.81
CA SER A 327 1.87 -5.41 41.75
C SER A 327 0.81 -4.34 41.87
N ILE A 328 0.57 -3.86 43.09
CA ILE A 328 -0.29 -2.71 43.38
C ILE A 328 0.41 -1.88 44.44
N GLN A 329 0.49 -0.58 44.20
CA GLN A 329 0.97 0.43 45.13
C GLN A 329 -0.16 1.42 45.40
N VAL A 330 -0.37 1.73 46.67
CA VAL A 330 -1.41 2.65 47.13
C VAL A 330 -0.79 3.69 48.05
N ALA A 331 -1.27 4.92 47.95
CA ALA A 331 -0.94 5.99 48.87
C ALA A 331 -2.20 6.76 49.24
N MET A 332 -2.26 7.27 50.46
CA MET A 332 -3.37 8.12 50.90
C MET A 332 -3.32 9.47 50.20
N LEU A 333 -4.49 9.97 49.84
CA LEU A 333 -4.64 11.25 49.18
C LEU A 333 -5.24 12.27 50.15
N ASN A 334 -4.53 13.38 50.35
CA ASN A 334 -4.94 14.55 51.14
C ASN A 334 -5.20 14.32 52.65
N VAL A 335 -4.74 13.20 53.22
CA VAL A 335 -4.83 12.89 54.65
C VAL A 335 -3.62 12.09 55.11
N ASP A 336 -3.24 12.25 56.38
CA ASP A 336 -2.22 11.43 57.04
C ASP A 336 -2.91 10.33 57.85
N PRO A 337 -2.78 9.05 57.47
CA PRO A 337 -3.26 7.96 58.32
C PRO A 337 -2.29 7.72 59.48
N ASP A 338 -2.84 7.47 60.66
CA ASP A 338 -2.06 7.02 61.82
C ASP A 338 -1.57 5.56 61.69
N ASP A 339 -2.05 4.80 60.68
CA ASP A 339 -1.81 3.36 60.56
C ASP A 339 -1.47 2.86 59.14
N ALA A 340 -0.86 1.68 59.09
CA ALA A 340 -0.45 1.01 57.85
C ALA A 340 -1.64 0.64 56.96
N MET A 341 -1.43 0.73 55.65
CA MET A 341 -2.38 0.28 54.63
C MET A 341 -2.02 -1.12 54.12
N SER A 342 -3.04 -1.91 53.81
CA SER A 342 -2.91 -3.20 53.13
C SER A 342 -3.76 -3.25 51.87
N ILE A 343 -3.52 -4.25 51.03
CA ILE A 343 -4.25 -4.48 49.78
C ILE A 343 -4.87 -5.88 49.86
N HIS A 344 -6.18 -5.94 49.64
CA HIS A 344 -6.99 -7.15 49.74
C HIS A 344 -7.71 -7.41 48.41
N ASP A 345 -8.29 -8.60 48.28
CA ASP A 345 -9.23 -8.98 47.20
C ASP A 345 -8.73 -8.67 45.79
N VAL A 346 -7.43 -8.91 45.54
CA VAL A 346 -6.80 -8.65 44.24
C VAL A 346 -7.29 -9.67 43.21
N THR A 347 -7.81 -9.17 42.10
CA THR A 347 -8.21 -9.95 40.93
C THR A 347 -7.61 -9.33 39.66
N ALA A 348 -7.87 -9.94 38.51
CA ALA A 348 -7.54 -9.34 37.22
C ALA A 348 -8.28 -8.03 36.92
N THR A 349 -9.40 -7.76 37.61
CA THR A 349 -10.31 -6.64 37.29
C THR A 349 -10.43 -5.61 38.41
N SER A 350 -9.96 -5.92 39.62
CA SER A 350 -10.16 -5.07 40.78
C SER A 350 -9.21 -5.38 41.92
N PHE A 351 -9.17 -4.48 42.89
CA PHE A 351 -8.54 -4.70 44.20
C PHE A 351 -9.29 -3.89 45.27
N ARG A 352 -8.96 -4.11 46.54
CA ARG A 352 -9.52 -3.34 47.66
C ARG A 352 -8.40 -2.79 48.56
N PRO A 353 -8.14 -1.47 48.56
CA PRO A 353 -7.28 -0.87 49.57
C PRO A 353 -7.98 -0.94 50.93
N TYR A 354 -7.23 -1.33 51.96
CA TYR A 354 -7.75 -1.51 53.30
C TYR A 354 -6.93 -0.77 54.34
N ASN A 355 -7.63 -0.09 55.24
CA ASN A 355 -7.08 0.43 56.49
C ASN A 355 -8.18 0.35 57.57
N TYR A 356 -7.86 -0.27 58.71
CA TYR A 356 -8.81 -0.56 59.77
C TYR A 356 -9.46 0.70 60.37
N TRP A 357 -8.68 1.78 60.54
CA TRP A 357 -9.15 3.05 61.10
C TRP A 357 -9.56 4.06 60.03
N GLY A 358 -9.40 3.69 58.76
CA GLY A 358 -9.76 4.50 57.61
C GLY A 358 -11.27 4.74 57.52
N LYS A 359 -11.67 6.00 57.45
CA LYS A 359 -13.06 6.38 57.16
C LYS A 359 -13.36 6.17 55.68
N SER A 360 -14.59 5.79 55.35
CA SER A 360 -15.05 5.53 53.97
C SER A 360 -14.97 6.73 53.03
N GLU A 361 -14.82 7.95 53.56
CA GLU A 361 -14.71 9.20 52.80
C GLU A 361 -13.26 9.50 52.36
N MET A 362 -12.28 8.74 52.88
CA MET A 362 -10.88 8.92 52.53
C MET A 362 -10.60 8.40 51.12
N GLN A 363 -9.71 9.08 50.41
CA GLN A 363 -9.30 8.72 49.07
C GLN A 363 -7.88 8.15 49.06
N VAL A 364 -7.63 7.27 48.09
CA VAL A 364 -6.30 6.74 47.79
C VAL A 364 -5.95 7.05 46.35
N ILE A 365 -4.69 7.36 46.10
CA ILE A 365 -4.08 7.28 44.78
C ILE A 365 -3.38 5.93 44.65
N TRP A 366 -3.44 5.34 43.47
CA TRP A 366 -2.91 3.99 43.26
C TRP A 366 -2.28 3.82 41.89
N GLY A 367 -1.35 2.86 41.82
CA GLY A 367 -0.76 2.35 40.59
C GLY A 367 -0.71 0.82 40.65
N ALA A 368 -0.97 0.15 39.53
CA ALA A 368 -0.95 -1.30 39.43
C ALA A 368 -0.26 -1.76 38.15
N ASP A 369 0.50 -2.85 38.22
CA ASP A 369 1.20 -3.47 37.08
C ASP A 369 0.75 -4.93 36.91
N GLY A 370 0.65 -5.38 35.66
CA GLY A 370 0.24 -6.75 35.31
C GLY A 370 0.36 -7.03 33.82
N TYR A 371 -0.24 -8.11 33.33
CA TYR A 371 -0.22 -8.51 31.92
C TYR A 371 -1.39 -9.43 31.57
#